data_AF-A0A2N1CW54-F1
#
_entry.id   AF-A0A2N1CW54-F1
#
_cell.length_a   1.000
_cell.length_b   1.000
_cell.length_c   1.000
_cell.angle_alpha   90.00
_cell.angle_beta   90.00
_cell.angle_gamma   90.00
#
_symmetry.space_group_name_H-M   'P 1'
#
loop_
_entity.id
_entity.type
_entity.pdbx_description
1 polymer ?
#
loop_
_entity_poly.entity_id
_entity_poly.type
_entity_poly.pdbx_seq_one_letter_code
_entity_poly.pdbx_strand_id
1 'polypeptide(L)'
;TNSLRLYDTTTGQSVASSFSVSADGKTLDLTPDALLEVSRLYYWYVGYSPYLYDLANNFIALNRFSSFTTGVQVDNSPPVLLSSNIVGGGIN
;
A
#
# COMPACT_ATOMS: atom_id res chain seq x y z
N THR A 1 -6.57 4.45 -17.52
CA THR A 1 -6.60 4.56 -16.04
C THR A 1 -6.11 3.25 -15.47
N ASN A 2 -5.18 3.30 -14.52
CA ASN A 2 -4.63 2.09 -13.88
C ASN A 2 -5.51 1.68 -12.69
N SER A 3 -5.69 0.37 -12.48
CA SER A 3 -6.43 -0.17 -11.33
C SER A 3 -5.68 0.05 -10.00
N LEU A 4 -4.40 0.40 -10.07
CA LEU A 4 -3.55 0.74 -8.93
C LEU A 4 -3.16 2.22 -9.02
N ARG A 5 -3.32 2.96 -7.91
CA ARG A 5 -2.83 4.33 -7.80
C ARG A 5 -2.63 4.75 -6.36
N LEU A 6 -1.58 5.55 -6.12
CA LEU A 6 -1.46 6.37 -4.92
C LEU A 6 -2.02 7.77 -5.25
N TYR A 7 -2.91 8.29 -4.42
CA TYR A 7 -3.62 9.53 -4.66
C TYR A 7 -3.40 10.52 -3.52
N ASP A 8 -2.95 11.73 -3.85
CA ASP A 8 -2.80 12.85 -2.92
C ASP A 8 -4.11 13.65 -2.86
N THR A 9 -4.73 13.70 -1.69
CA THR A 9 -5.99 14.44 -1.49
C THR A 9 -5.82 15.95 -1.51
N THR A 10 -4.62 16.46 -1.23
CA THR A 10 -4.33 17.89 -1.21
C THR A 10 -4.21 18.46 -2.61
N THR A 11 -3.52 17.76 -3.51
CA THR A 11 -3.40 18.17 -4.92
C THR A 11 -4.52 17.63 -5.80
N GLY A 12 -5.21 16.60 -5.32
CA GLY A 12 -6.24 15.89 -6.05
C GLY A 12 -5.70 15.06 -7.22
N GLN A 13 -4.41 14.69 -7.19
CA GLN A 13 -3.72 14.00 -8.29
C GLN A 13 -3.15 12.64 -7.87
N SER A 14 -2.86 11.80 -8.86
CA SER A 14 -2.10 10.57 -8.63
C SER A 14 -0.61 10.89 -8.46
N VAL A 15 0.02 10.26 -7.48
CA VAL A 15 1.46 10.35 -7.23
C VAL A 15 2.18 9.40 -8.18
N ALA A 16 3.32 9.83 -8.74
CA ALA A 16 4.19 8.97 -9.51
C ALA A 16 4.73 7.84 -8.62
N SER A 17 4.52 6.59 -9.03
CA SER A 17 4.86 5.41 -8.23
C SER A 17 5.06 4.21 -9.13
N SER A 18 5.96 3.33 -8.70
CA SER A 18 6.15 2.00 -9.26
C SER A 18 5.35 0.96 -8.47
N PHE A 19 4.96 -0.10 -9.17
CA PHE A 19 4.19 -1.21 -8.61
C PHE A 19 4.84 -2.54 -9.00
N SER A 20 4.89 -3.47 -8.06
CA SER A 20 5.36 -4.83 -8.34
C SER A 20 4.51 -5.87 -7.61
N VAL A 21 4.46 -7.08 -8.15
CA VAL A 21 3.76 -8.21 -7.54
C VAL A 21 4.80 -9.25 -7.15
N SER A 22 4.69 -9.79 -5.94
CA SER A 22 5.56 -10.87 -5.46
C SER A 22 5.49 -12.11 -6.37
N ALA A 23 6.55 -12.91 -6.37
CA ALA A 23 6.63 -14.11 -7.22
C ALA A 23 5.50 -15.12 -6.95
N ASP A 24 4.94 -15.14 -5.74
CA ASP A 24 3.81 -16.00 -5.38
C ASP A 24 2.43 -15.41 -5.75
N GLY A 25 2.40 -14.19 -6.31
CA GLY A 25 1.19 -13.52 -6.79
C GLY A 25 0.28 -12.97 -5.69
N LYS A 26 0.75 -12.90 -4.44
CA LYS A 26 -0.10 -12.59 -3.28
C LYS A 26 0.15 -11.23 -2.65
N THR A 27 1.27 -10.59 -2.97
CA THR A 27 1.67 -9.31 -2.39
C THR A 27 1.85 -8.30 -3.51
N LEU A 28 1.23 -7.13 -3.34
CA LEU A 28 1.41 -5.98 -4.23
C LEU A 28 2.21 -4.92 -3.46
N ASP A 29 3.38 -4.59 -3.99
CA ASP A 29 4.22 -3.52 -3.46
C ASP A 29 4.03 -2.25 -4.26
N LEU A 30 3.92 -1.13 -3.54
CA LEU A 30 3.84 0.22 -4.08
C LEU A 30 5.04 1.00 -3.56
N THR A 31 5.82 1.60 -4.46
CA THR A 31 6.93 2.48 -4.10
C THR A 31 6.76 3.83 -4.79
N PRO A 32 6.54 4.93 -4.04
CA PRO A 32 6.57 6.27 -4.61
C PRO A 32 7.94 6.57 -5.23
N ASP A 33 7.95 7.22 -6.39
CA ASP A 33 9.21 7.51 -7.12
C ASP A 33 10.03 8.62 -6.44
N ALA A 34 9.41 9.38 -5.53
CA ALA A 34 10.01 10.42 -4.72
C ALA A 34 9.38 10.43 -3.32
N LEU A 35 10.03 11.14 -2.38
CA LEU A 35 9.49 11.35 -1.04
C LEU A 35 8.10 12.01 -1.11
N LEU A 36 7.18 11.48 -0.30
CA LEU A 36 5.86 12.06 -0.14
C LEU A 36 5.93 13.35 0.67
N GLU A 37 5.03 14.27 0.38
CA GLU A 37 4.94 15.55 1.06
C GLU A 37 4.41 15.38 2.48
N VAL A 38 4.89 16.20 3.40
CA VAL A 38 4.58 16.12 4.84
C VAL A 38 3.15 16.53 5.16
N SER A 39 2.59 15.95 6.22
CA SER A 39 1.25 16.27 6.75
C SER A 39 0.13 16.16 5.71
N ARG A 40 0.21 15.19 4.79
CA ARG A 40 -0.80 14.97 3.75
C ARG A 40 -1.47 13.61 3.88
N LEU A 41 -2.76 13.59 3.58
CA LEU A 41 -3.55 12.37 3.47
C LEU A 41 -3.43 11.80 2.06
N TYR A 42 -2.98 10.55 1.99
CA TYR A 42 -2.89 9.78 0.76
C TYR A 42 -3.87 8.61 0.78
N TYR A 43 -4.44 8.30 -0.37
CA TYR A 43 -5.22 7.08 -0.62
C TYR A 43 -4.44 6.14 -1.52
N TRP A 44 -4.23 4.91 -1.06
CA TRP A 44 -3.79 3.80 -1.89
C TRP A 44 -5.00 3.04 -2.40
N TYR A 45 -5.29 3.18 -3.69
CA TYR A 45 -6.38 2.46 -4.36
C TYR A 45 -5.86 1.17 -5.02
N VAL A 46 -6.59 0.08 -4.80
CA VAL A 46 -6.36 -1.25 -5.39
C VAL A 46 -7.69 -1.75 -5.97
N GLY A 47 -7.86 -1.62 -7.28
CA GLY A 47 -9.08 -2.07 -7.96
C GLY A 47 -10.32 -1.20 -7.69
N TYR A 48 -10.15 0.11 -7.48
CA TYR A 48 -11.28 1.02 -7.25
C TYR A 48 -11.96 1.47 -8.55
N SER A 49 -11.19 1.96 -9.53
CA SER A 49 -11.68 2.28 -10.88
C SER A 49 -10.51 2.55 -11.85
N PRO A 50 -10.22 1.66 -12.82
CA PRO A 50 -10.92 0.40 -13.09
C PRO A 50 -10.65 -0.66 -12.03
N TYR A 51 -11.45 -1.72 -12.07
CA TYR A 51 -11.34 -2.88 -11.19
C TYR A 51 -10.10 -3.73 -11.48
N LEU A 52 -9.68 -4.52 -10.49
CA LEU A 52 -8.54 -5.44 -10.59
C LEU A 52 -9.04 -6.88 -10.81
N TYR A 53 -8.49 -7.52 -11.85
CA TYR A 53 -8.84 -8.87 -12.28
C TYR A 53 -7.62 -9.79 -12.20
N ASP A 54 -7.85 -11.09 -11.99
CA ASP A 54 -6.83 -12.11 -12.19
C ASP A 54 -6.69 -12.50 -13.68
N LEU A 55 -5.77 -13.40 -13.98
CA LEU A 55 -5.53 -13.89 -15.34
C LEU A 55 -6.72 -14.66 -15.95
N ALA A 56 -7.66 -15.11 -15.11
CA ALA A 56 -8.89 -15.78 -15.52
C ALA A 56 -10.10 -14.84 -15.54
N ASN A 57 -9.88 -13.52 -15.41
CA ASN A 57 -10.91 -12.48 -15.31
C ASN A 57 -11.81 -12.56 -14.07
N ASN A 58 -11.37 -13.23 -13.01
CA ASN A 58 -12.05 -13.13 -11.72
C ASN A 58 -11.73 -11.80 -11.06
N PHE A 59 -12.71 -11.26 -10.36
CA PHE A 59 -12.60 -9.99 -9.65
C PHE A 59 -11.87 -10.18 -8.32
N ILE A 60 -10.75 -9.48 -8.08
CA ILE A 60 -9.92 -9.71 -6.88
C ILE A 60 -10.15 -8.65 -5.78
N ALA A 61 -10.42 -7.40 -6.16
CA ALA A 61 -10.44 -6.28 -5.21
C ALA A 61 -11.53 -5.25 -5.52
N LEU A 62 -12.78 -5.57 -5.16
CA LEU A 62 -13.90 -4.61 -5.25
C LEU A 62 -13.67 -3.44 -4.30
N ASN A 63 -13.48 -2.24 -4.88
CA ASN A 63 -13.43 -0.97 -4.16
C ASN A 63 -12.41 -0.97 -3.01
N ARG A 64 -11.30 -1.68 -3.16
CA ARG A 64 -10.31 -1.77 -2.07
C ARG A 64 -9.43 -0.53 -2.09
N PHE A 65 -9.31 0.09 -0.93
CA PHE A 65 -8.36 1.16 -0.70
C PHE A 65 -7.95 1.17 0.77
N SER A 66 -6.81 1.81 1.02
CA SER A 66 -6.37 2.20 2.36
C SER A 66 -5.94 3.66 2.32
N SER A 67 -5.81 4.28 3.48
CA SER A 67 -5.30 5.63 3.60
C SER A 67 -4.31 5.74 4.74
N PHE A 68 -3.41 6.71 4.60
CA PHE A 68 -2.43 7.06 5.61
C PHE A 68 -2.10 8.55 5.51
N THR A 69 -1.61 9.10 6.61
CA THR A 69 -1.13 10.49 6.67
C THR A 69 0.36 10.49 6.92
N THR A 70 1.10 11.26 6.13
CA THR A 70 2.54 11.43 6.33
C THR A 70 2.84 12.26 7.57
N GLY A 71 3.95 11.95 8.24
CA GLY A 71 4.48 12.77 9.33
C GLY A 71 5.11 14.06 8.84
N VAL A 72 5.78 14.76 9.74
CA VAL A 72 6.49 16.04 9.48
C VAL A 72 7.98 15.86 9.17
N GLN A 73 8.50 14.64 9.27
CA GLN A 73 9.89 14.29 8.99
C GLN A 73 9.95 13.08 8.08
N VAL A 74 11.05 12.94 7.36
CA VAL A 74 11.36 11.74 6.58
C VAL A 74 11.51 10.57 7.55
N ASP A 75 10.75 9.51 7.31
CA ASP A 75 10.86 8.28 8.06
C ASP A 75 11.84 7.32 7.35
N ASN A 76 12.98 7.08 7.98
CA ASN A 76 13.97 6.08 7.55
C ASN A 76 14.07 4.92 8.54
N SER A 77 13.19 4.86 9.54
CA SER A 77 13.25 3.86 10.60
C SER A 77 12.40 2.65 10.23
N PRO A 78 12.96 1.43 10.17
CA PRO A 78 12.13 0.25 10.03
C PRO A 78 11.24 0.08 11.27
N PRO A 79 10.06 -0.56 11.15
CA PRO A 79 9.23 -0.86 12.30
C PRO A 79 9.98 -1.77 13.28
N VAL A 80 9.91 -1.44 14.57
CA VAL A 80 10.54 -2.23 15.66
C VAL A 80 9.44 -2.95 16.44
N LEU A 81 9.59 -4.27 16.62
CA LEU A 81 8.71 -5.04 17.51
C LEU A 81 9.06 -4.72 18.97
N LEU A 82 8.19 -3.98 19.66
CA LEU A 82 8.43 -3.55 21.05
C LEU A 82 8.09 -4.65 22.07
N SER A 83 7.09 -5.49 21.80
CA SER A 83 6.76 -6.65 22.62
C SER A 83 5.92 -7.67 21.84
N SER A 84 6.04 -8.95 22.21
CA SER A 84 5.13 -10.03 21.80
C SER A 84 4.82 -10.88 23.03
N ASN A 85 3.55 -11.21 23.24
CA ASN A 85 3.11 -12.11 24.32
C ASN A 85 3.06 -13.58 23.87
N ILE A 86 3.50 -13.89 22.64
CA ILE A 86 3.62 -15.26 22.15
C ILE A 86 4.88 -15.86 22.79
N VAL A 87 4.68 -16.76 23.77
CA VAL A 87 5.75 -17.62 24.28
C VAL A 87 6.20 -18.53 23.13
N GLY A 88 7.50 -18.50 22.82
CA GLY A 88 8.08 -19.39 21.81
C GLY A 88 7.78 -20.85 22.15
N GLY A 89 7.17 -21.55 21.20
CA GLY A 89 7.08 -23.02 21.10
C GLY A 89 7.03 -23.79 22.41
N GLY A 90 5.83 -24.02 22.94
CA GLY A 90 5.62 -25.07 23.94
C GLY A 90 5.92 -26.44 23.32
N ILE A 91 7.09 -26.99 23.61
CA ILE A 91 7.35 -28.42 23.50
C ILE A 91 6.71 -29.09 24.73
N ASN A 92 5.79 -30.03 24.48
CA ASN A 92 5.36 -31.05 25.43
C ASN A 92 5.33 -32.37 24.67
#